data_AF-A0A7S3TXZ9-F1
#
_entry.id   AF-A0A7S3TXZ9-F1
#
_cell.length_a   1.000
_cell.length_b   1.000
_cell.length_c   1.000
_cell.angle_alpha   90.00
_cell.angle_beta   90.00
_cell.angle_gamma   90.00
#
_symmetry.space_group_name_H-M   'P 1'
#
loop_
_entity.id
_entity.type
_entity.pdbx_description
1 polymer ?
#
loop_
_entity_poly.entity_id
_entity_poly.type
_entity_poly.pdbx_seq_one_letter_code
_entity_poly.pdbx_strand_id
1 'polypeptide(L)'
;TAPAATQTNSTTAPAATQKKKAPRLVDPDAPKRPATAFLLFITEFAKTQPAIKGADRMRKAGAEWKTLTPQRKQPFLEAFEKEQAIYHKKRDEYVSSGKKDAFKRDPLKPKLPKSGFLRFMDDFRPSLPKDSKVSEVGKRGGEAWKKLPEEKKRPYNELYEKEKVKYDKAIALYKESGKQAAWETRVGITAVKAKEAEKLAQEKAKKAEAQAKAKAVVERKKMMAAKKKAADMAKKARDAAKAKADAAKAKADAAKAKA
;
A
#
# COMPACT_ATOMS: atom_id res chain seq x y z
N THR A 1 51.02 -0.01 -30.68
CA THR A 1 50.30 0.07 -29.40
C THR A 1 48.81 0.04 -29.67
N ALA A 2 48.16 -1.07 -29.31
CA ALA A 2 46.76 -1.35 -29.61
C ALA A 2 45.80 -0.44 -28.81
N PRO A 3 44.67 0.02 -29.39
CA PRO A 3 43.56 0.50 -28.59
C PRO A 3 42.66 -0.68 -28.17
N ALA A 4 42.65 -0.92 -26.86
CA ALA A 4 41.89 -1.97 -26.20
C ALA A 4 40.37 -1.76 -26.35
N ALA A 5 39.70 -2.83 -26.78
CA ALA A 5 38.24 -2.93 -26.82
C ALA A 5 37.69 -3.11 -25.39
N THR A 6 37.09 -2.06 -24.83
CA THR A 6 36.34 -2.18 -23.57
C THR A 6 34.92 -2.64 -23.88
N GLN A 7 34.71 -3.95 -23.80
CA GLN A 7 33.37 -4.56 -23.79
C GLN A 7 32.70 -4.24 -22.45
N THR A 8 31.68 -3.39 -22.44
CA THR A 8 30.82 -3.18 -21.27
C THR A 8 29.72 -4.25 -21.25
N ASN A 9 30.03 -5.37 -20.59
CA ASN A 9 29.05 -6.42 -20.29
C ASN A 9 27.89 -5.86 -19.46
N SER A 10 26.73 -5.74 -20.09
CA SER A 10 25.46 -5.38 -19.46
C SER A 10 24.84 -6.62 -18.82
N THR A 11 25.26 -6.92 -17.59
CA THR A 11 24.58 -7.89 -16.73
C THR A 11 23.19 -7.35 -16.38
N THR A 12 22.19 -7.84 -17.12
CA THR A 12 20.77 -7.62 -16.86
C THR A 12 20.40 -8.35 -15.57
N ALA A 13 20.39 -7.62 -14.46
CA ALA A 13 19.70 -8.07 -13.25
C ALA A 13 18.19 -8.09 -13.52
N PRO A 14 17.46 -9.16 -13.18
CA PRO A 14 16.02 -9.21 -13.39
C PRO A 14 15.35 -8.13 -12.53
N ALA A 15 14.64 -7.23 -13.21
CA ALA A 15 13.93 -6.12 -12.60
C ALA A 15 12.98 -6.64 -11.51
N ALA A 16 13.29 -6.33 -10.25
CA ALA A 16 12.37 -6.52 -9.15
C ALA A 16 11.04 -5.85 -9.50
N THR A 17 9.99 -6.66 -9.66
CA THR A 17 8.65 -6.18 -10.01
C THR A 17 8.22 -5.14 -8.97
N GLN A 18 8.28 -3.86 -9.33
CA GLN A 18 7.91 -2.77 -8.44
C GLN A 18 6.43 -2.95 -8.08
N LYS A 19 6.15 -3.29 -6.82
CA LYS A 19 4.78 -3.32 -6.28
C LYS A 19 4.15 -1.96 -6.59
N LYS A 20 3.18 -1.93 -7.50
CA LYS A 20 2.42 -0.70 -7.82
C LYS A 20 1.87 -0.15 -6.51
N LYS A 21 2.36 1.03 -6.10
CA LYS A 21 1.85 1.74 -4.91
C LYS A 21 0.35 1.92 -5.09
N ALA A 22 -0.42 1.74 -4.01
CA ALA A 22 -1.87 1.95 -4.06
C ALA A 22 -2.17 3.35 -4.64
N PRO A 23 -3.20 3.48 -5.49
CA PRO A 23 -3.57 4.77 -6.04
C PRO A 23 -3.84 5.73 -4.88
N ARG A 24 -3.20 6.89 -4.89
CA ARG A 24 -3.43 7.93 -3.87
C ARG A 24 -4.85 8.46 -4.06
N LEU A 25 -5.55 8.72 -2.96
CA LEU A 25 -6.84 9.41 -3.01
C LEU A 25 -6.59 10.83 -3.55
N VAL A 26 -7.16 11.15 -4.71
CA VAL A 26 -7.05 12.46 -5.34
C VAL A 26 -8.41 13.13 -5.20
N ASP A 27 -8.43 14.33 -4.63
CA ASP A 27 -9.65 15.13 -4.53
C ASP A 27 -10.09 15.60 -5.92
N PRO A 28 -11.32 15.28 -6.37
CA PRO A 28 -11.89 15.79 -7.62
C PRO A 28 -11.95 17.33 -7.68
N ASP A 29 -12.17 18.00 -6.54
CA ASP A 29 -12.33 19.45 -6.45
C ASP A 29 -10.99 20.20 -6.35
N ALA A 30 -9.87 19.47 -6.21
CA ALA A 30 -8.56 20.10 -6.13
C ALA A 30 -8.15 20.69 -7.49
N PRO A 31 -7.76 21.98 -7.54
CA PRO A 31 -7.25 22.57 -8.77
C PRO A 31 -6.09 21.74 -9.35
N LYS A 32 -6.10 21.54 -10.67
CA LYS A 32 -5.03 20.84 -11.39
C LYS A 32 -3.90 21.81 -11.69
N ARG A 33 -2.66 21.32 -11.61
CA ARG A 33 -1.47 22.10 -11.97
C ARG A 33 -1.49 22.40 -13.47
N PRO A 34 -1.08 23.60 -13.89
CA PRO A 34 -1.00 23.94 -15.30
C PRO A 34 0.13 23.18 -15.99
N ALA A 35 0.03 23.09 -17.31
CA ALA A 35 1.05 22.44 -18.14
C ALA A 35 2.33 23.28 -18.12
N THR A 36 3.48 22.65 -17.86
CA THR A 36 4.76 23.35 -17.88
C THR A 36 5.08 23.88 -19.28
N ALA A 37 5.94 24.89 -19.37
CA ALA A 37 6.36 25.48 -20.65
C ALA A 37 6.79 24.43 -21.70
N PHE A 38 7.49 23.37 -21.27
CA PHE A 38 7.88 22.27 -22.16
C PHE A 38 6.69 21.41 -22.64
N LEU A 39 5.69 21.17 -21.79
CA LEU A 39 4.48 20.44 -22.19
C LEU A 39 3.64 21.25 -23.18
N LEU A 40 3.54 22.57 -22.99
CA LEU A 40 2.93 23.48 -23.96
C LEU A 40 3.68 23.44 -25.30
N PHE A 41 5.02 23.44 -25.25
CA PHE A 41 5.84 23.24 -26.45
C PHE A 41 5.58 21.90 -27.14
N ILE A 42 5.46 20.79 -26.40
CA ILE A 42 5.13 19.48 -26.97
C ILE A 42 3.76 19.51 -27.64
N THR A 43 2.77 20.21 -27.07
CA THR A 43 1.44 20.32 -27.69
C THR A 43 1.48 21.10 -29.00
N GLU A 44 2.34 22.12 -29.11
CA GLU A 44 2.56 22.83 -30.38
C GLU A 44 3.37 21.98 -31.36
N PHE A 45 4.43 21.33 -30.91
CA PHE A 45 5.24 20.39 -31.71
C PHE A 45 4.39 19.22 -32.25
N ALA A 46 3.41 18.77 -31.48
CA ALA A 46 2.45 17.75 -31.92
C ALA A 46 1.56 18.21 -33.09
N LYS A 47 1.23 19.51 -33.14
CA LYS A 47 0.41 20.10 -34.21
C LYS A 47 1.23 20.36 -35.46
N THR A 48 2.49 20.81 -35.31
CA THR A 48 3.39 21.06 -36.44
C THR A 48 3.97 19.77 -37.02
N GLN A 49 4.14 18.73 -36.20
CA GLN A 49 4.65 17.42 -36.60
C GLN A 49 3.66 16.29 -36.24
N PRO A 50 2.49 16.23 -36.89
CA PRO A 50 1.46 15.24 -36.57
C PRO A 50 1.89 13.80 -36.93
N ALA A 51 2.84 13.64 -37.86
CA ALA A 51 3.40 12.35 -38.27
C ALA A 51 4.20 11.67 -37.14
N ILE A 52 4.81 12.45 -36.25
CA ILE A 52 5.62 11.93 -35.15
C ILE A 52 4.72 11.75 -33.92
N LYS A 53 4.58 10.51 -33.44
CA LYS A 53 3.67 10.13 -32.35
C LYS A 53 4.43 9.49 -31.18
N GLY A 54 3.76 9.42 -30.03
CA GLY A 54 4.23 8.65 -28.86
C GLY A 54 5.62 9.03 -28.37
N ALA A 55 6.46 8.01 -28.10
CA ALA A 55 7.79 8.18 -27.52
C ALA A 55 8.76 8.98 -28.42
N ASP A 56 8.63 8.85 -29.74
CA ASP A 56 9.50 9.55 -30.69
C ASP A 56 9.23 11.06 -30.73
N ARG A 57 7.96 11.46 -30.48
CA ARG A 57 7.60 12.87 -30.30
C ARG A 57 8.31 13.45 -29.09
N MET A 58 8.26 12.74 -27.96
CA MET A 58 8.88 13.21 -26.72
C MET A 58 10.41 13.35 -26.85
N ARG A 59 11.07 12.38 -27.52
CA ARG A 59 12.52 12.47 -27.78
C ARG A 59 12.88 13.65 -28.68
N LYS A 60 12.21 13.80 -29.82
CA LYS A 60 12.50 14.86 -30.80
C LYS A 60 12.18 16.25 -30.24
N ALA A 61 11.01 16.42 -29.61
CA ALA A 61 10.66 17.67 -28.94
C ALA A 61 11.63 18.00 -27.79
N GLY A 62 12.09 17.00 -27.04
CA GLY A 62 13.09 17.20 -25.98
C GLY A 62 14.46 17.64 -26.51
N ALA A 63 14.89 17.10 -27.65
CA ALA A 63 16.13 17.54 -28.32
C ALA A 63 16.00 18.99 -28.82
N GLU A 64 14.89 19.31 -29.48
CA GLU A 64 14.63 20.64 -30.04
C GLU A 64 14.44 21.70 -28.93
N TRP A 65 13.77 21.35 -27.83
CA TRP A 65 13.65 22.24 -26.68
C TRP A 65 15.00 22.57 -26.04
N LYS A 66 15.98 21.66 -26.06
CA LYS A 66 17.33 21.96 -25.54
C LYS A 66 18.08 22.93 -26.44
N THR A 67 17.93 22.81 -27.76
CA THR A 67 18.59 23.69 -28.74
C THR A 67 17.85 25.00 -28.99
N LEU A 68 16.58 25.12 -28.56
CA LEU A 68 15.81 26.36 -28.68
C LEU A 68 16.46 27.52 -27.91
N THR A 69 16.51 28.69 -28.54
CA THR A 69 16.98 29.93 -27.93
C THR A 69 16.02 30.41 -26.82
N PRO A 70 16.51 31.16 -25.82
CA PRO A 70 15.68 31.69 -24.74
C PRO A 70 14.45 32.47 -25.25
N GLN A 71 14.60 33.21 -26.35
CA GLN A 71 13.54 34.02 -26.95
C GLN A 71 12.37 33.18 -27.47
N ARG A 72 12.64 32.00 -28.05
CA ARG A 72 11.57 31.09 -28.49
C ARG A 72 10.93 30.34 -27.33
N LYS A 73 11.64 30.19 -26.20
CA LYS A 73 11.11 29.60 -24.96
C LYS A 73 10.27 30.59 -24.17
N GLN A 74 10.60 31.87 -24.25
CA GLN A 74 9.95 32.99 -23.55
C GLN A 74 8.42 32.94 -23.59
N PRO A 75 7.75 32.84 -24.76
CA PRO A 75 6.28 32.82 -24.78
C PRO A 75 5.68 31.62 -24.05
N PHE A 76 6.35 30.46 -24.06
CA PHE A 76 5.90 29.27 -23.33
C PHE A 76 6.11 29.41 -21.82
N LEU A 77 7.19 30.07 -21.40
CA LEU A 77 7.47 30.37 -19.99
C LEU A 77 6.46 31.38 -19.45
N GLU A 78 6.21 32.47 -20.17
CA GLU A 78 5.21 33.48 -19.80
C GLU A 78 3.78 32.90 -19.76
N ALA A 79 3.43 32.04 -20.72
CA ALA A 79 2.14 31.34 -20.71
C ALA A 79 2.02 30.45 -19.47
N PHE A 80 3.06 29.69 -19.14
CA PHE A 80 3.10 28.86 -17.93
C PHE A 80 3.00 29.70 -16.64
N GLU A 81 3.72 30.80 -16.54
CA GLU A 81 3.69 31.68 -15.36
C GLU A 81 2.32 32.31 -15.13
N LYS A 82 1.65 32.76 -16.20
CA LYS A 82 0.28 33.27 -16.13
C LYS A 82 -0.69 32.21 -15.62
N GLU A 83 -0.65 31.00 -16.18
CA GLU A 83 -1.49 29.91 -15.72
C GLU A 83 -1.13 29.45 -14.30
N GLN A 84 0.15 29.48 -13.94
CA GLN A 84 0.64 29.14 -12.61
C GLN A 84 0.16 30.13 -11.55
N ALA A 85 0.14 31.42 -11.85
CA ALA A 85 -0.42 32.44 -10.98
C ALA A 85 -1.93 32.22 -10.76
N ILE A 86 -2.68 31.91 -11.82
CA ILE A 86 -4.11 31.55 -11.73
C ILE A 86 -4.29 30.29 -10.89
N TYR A 87 -3.47 29.27 -11.08
CA TYR A 87 -3.49 28.05 -10.28
C TYR A 87 -3.20 28.31 -8.81
N HIS A 88 -2.21 29.14 -8.47
CA HIS A 88 -1.91 29.50 -7.09
C HIS A 88 -3.12 30.18 -6.44
N LYS A 89 -3.75 31.15 -7.10
CA LYS A 89 -4.97 31.80 -6.61
C LYS A 89 -6.10 30.80 -6.38
N LYS A 90 -6.43 29.96 -7.38
CA LYS A 90 -7.46 28.91 -7.26
C LYS A 90 -7.15 27.91 -6.15
N ARG A 91 -5.88 27.56 -5.98
CA ARG A 91 -5.41 26.64 -4.94
C ARG A 91 -5.55 27.26 -3.56
N ASP A 92 -5.21 28.53 -3.41
CA ASP A 92 -5.33 29.24 -2.13
C ASP A 92 -6.80 29.45 -1.76
N GLU A 93 -7.68 29.76 -2.73
CA GLU A 93 -9.15 29.76 -2.56
C GLU A 93 -9.70 28.37 -2.18
N TYR A 94 -9.20 27.31 -2.81
CA TYR A 94 -9.58 25.93 -2.47
C TYR A 94 -9.13 25.54 -1.05
N VAL A 95 -7.99 26.05 -0.58
CA VAL A 95 -7.52 25.86 0.80
C VAL A 95 -8.35 26.69 1.77
N SER A 96 -8.59 27.98 1.49
CA SER A 96 -9.32 28.90 2.38
C SER A 96 -10.80 28.56 2.49
N SER A 97 -11.43 28.06 1.43
CA SER A 97 -12.83 27.59 1.44
C SER A 97 -13.03 26.32 2.27
N GLY A 98 -11.98 25.72 2.83
CA GLY A 98 -12.06 24.53 3.66
C GLY A 98 -12.39 23.24 2.89
N LYS A 99 -12.52 23.29 1.55
CA LYS A 99 -12.78 22.12 0.69
C LYS A 99 -11.70 21.05 0.86
N LYS A 100 -10.44 21.47 0.98
CA LYS A 100 -9.31 20.58 1.29
C LYS A 100 -9.47 19.84 2.61
N ASP A 101 -9.94 20.53 3.64
CA ASP A 101 -10.14 19.91 4.95
C ASP A 101 -11.42 19.05 4.95
N ALA A 102 -12.44 19.45 4.18
CA ALA A 102 -13.63 18.68 3.89
C ALA A 102 -13.36 17.37 3.14
N PHE A 103 -12.29 17.30 2.37
CA PHE A 103 -11.81 16.06 1.75
C PHE A 103 -11.04 15.17 2.73
N LYS A 104 -10.22 15.76 3.61
CA LYS A 104 -9.46 15.00 4.62
C LYS A 104 -10.35 14.43 5.73
N ARG A 105 -11.35 15.19 6.15
CA ARG A 105 -12.27 14.84 7.23
C ARG A 105 -13.64 15.39 6.87
N ASP A 106 -14.66 14.56 7.01
CA ASP A 106 -16.03 15.03 6.80
C ASP A 106 -16.32 16.28 7.67
N PRO A 107 -16.70 17.42 7.06
CA PRO A 107 -17.12 18.62 7.79
C PRO A 107 -18.26 18.37 8.77
N LEU A 108 -19.23 17.55 8.37
CA LEU A 108 -20.46 17.25 9.10
C LEU A 108 -20.26 16.20 10.18
N LYS A 109 -19.16 15.45 10.14
CA LYS A 109 -18.82 14.52 11.22
C LYS A 109 -18.59 15.32 12.50
N PRO A 110 -19.38 15.09 13.57
CA PRO A 110 -19.15 15.72 14.86
C PRO A 110 -17.70 15.49 15.30
N LYS A 111 -17.08 16.49 15.96
CA LYS A 111 -15.74 16.35 16.53
C LYS A 111 -15.84 15.67 17.89
N LEU A 112 -14.87 14.80 18.18
CA LEU A 112 -14.78 14.14 19.49
C LEU A 112 -14.63 15.22 20.58
N PRO A 113 -15.37 15.14 21.69
CA PRO A 113 -15.18 16.07 22.80
C PRO A 113 -13.78 15.90 23.41
N LYS A 114 -13.24 17.00 23.94
CA LYS A 114 -11.92 16.99 24.57
C LYS A 114 -11.99 16.15 25.83
N SER A 115 -11.10 15.16 25.97
CA SER A 115 -11.00 14.37 27.21
C SER A 115 -10.59 15.26 28.39
N GLY A 116 -10.84 14.80 29.61
CA GLY A 116 -10.48 15.54 30.82
C GLY A 116 -9.00 15.96 30.84
N PHE A 117 -8.10 15.09 30.40
CA PHE A 117 -6.68 15.40 30.24
C PHE A 117 -6.40 16.49 29.19
N LEU A 118 -7.05 16.46 28.02
CA LEU A 118 -6.85 17.48 26.98
C LEU A 118 -7.34 18.86 27.46
N ARG A 119 -8.40 18.89 28.25
CA ARG A 119 -8.96 20.09 28.86
C ARG A 119 -8.00 20.66 29.91
N PHE A 120 -7.48 19.82 30.79
CA PHE A 120 -6.39 20.18 31.71
C PHE A 120 -5.16 20.71 30.95
N MET A 121 -4.79 20.09 29.83
CA MET A 121 -3.66 20.54 29.02
C MET A 121 -3.90 21.92 28.38
N ASP A 122 -5.14 22.33 28.13
CA ASP A 122 -5.45 23.68 27.63
C ASP A 122 -5.19 24.74 28.71
N ASP A 123 -5.43 24.41 29.98
CA ASP A 123 -5.13 25.28 31.13
C ASP A 123 -3.65 25.23 31.52
N PHE A 124 -2.99 24.08 31.31
CA PHE A 124 -1.59 23.85 31.68
C PHE A 124 -0.60 24.39 30.63
N ARG A 125 -0.90 24.32 29.33
CA ARG A 125 -0.05 24.88 28.26
C ARG A 125 0.35 26.35 28.45
N PRO A 126 -0.54 27.28 28.80
CA PRO A 126 -0.17 28.69 28.98
C PRO A 126 0.72 28.93 30.21
N SER A 127 0.74 28.01 31.18
CA SER A 127 1.66 28.08 32.34
C SER A 127 3.11 27.69 31.99
N LEU A 128 3.36 27.18 30.78
CA LEU A 128 4.68 26.82 30.31
C LEU A 128 5.25 27.90 29.37
N PRO A 129 6.58 28.05 29.29
CA PRO A 129 7.20 28.97 28.34
C PRO A 129 6.75 28.65 26.91
N LYS A 130 6.38 29.67 26.13
CA LYS A 130 5.86 29.52 24.75
C LYS A 130 6.86 28.84 23.81
N ASP A 131 8.15 28.96 24.09
CA ASP A 131 9.24 28.33 23.32
C ASP A 131 9.58 26.89 23.75
N SER A 132 8.82 26.33 24.70
CA SER A 132 9.04 24.95 25.13
C SER A 132 8.72 23.98 24.00
N LYS A 133 9.61 23.00 23.79
CA LYS A 133 9.40 21.97 22.77
C LYS A 133 8.11 21.20 23.07
N VAL A 134 7.25 21.00 22.06
CA VAL A 134 5.94 20.31 22.21
C VAL A 134 6.07 18.95 22.91
N SER A 135 7.18 18.23 22.68
CA SER A 135 7.48 16.96 23.35
C SER A 135 7.68 17.10 24.86
N GLU A 136 8.26 18.18 25.34
CA GLU A 136 8.51 18.44 26.76
C GLU A 136 7.26 18.90 27.48
N VAL A 137 6.48 19.77 26.82
CA VAL A 137 5.15 20.20 27.29
C VAL A 137 4.24 18.99 27.52
N GLY A 138 4.23 18.04 26.59
CA GLY A 138 3.45 16.80 26.72
C GLY A 138 3.91 15.92 27.88
N LYS A 139 5.23 15.77 28.10
CA LYS A 139 5.78 15.01 29.23
C LYS A 139 5.42 15.64 30.57
N ARG A 140 5.68 16.94 30.73
CA ARG A 140 5.36 17.68 31.97
C ARG A 140 3.87 17.67 32.27
N GLY A 141 3.04 17.87 31.25
CA GLY A 141 1.58 17.83 31.41
C GLY A 141 1.07 16.43 31.77
N GLY A 142 1.63 15.38 31.18
CA GLY A 142 1.31 13.99 31.55
C GLY A 142 1.69 13.65 32.99
N GLU A 143 2.85 14.10 33.46
CA GLU A 143 3.29 13.92 34.85
C GLU A 143 2.43 14.73 35.83
N ALA A 144 2.13 15.99 35.50
CA ALA A 144 1.27 16.85 36.31
C ALA A 144 -0.14 16.26 36.43
N TRP A 145 -0.71 15.77 35.33
CA TRP A 145 -2.00 15.07 35.36
C TRP A 145 -1.93 13.81 36.21
N LYS A 146 -0.90 12.97 36.12
CA LYS A 146 -0.78 11.79 36.98
C LYS A 146 -0.73 12.16 38.47
N LYS A 147 0.00 13.20 38.83
CA LYS A 147 0.13 13.72 40.21
C LYS A 147 -1.11 14.46 40.72
N LEU A 148 -2.01 14.92 39.85
CA LEU A 148 -3.24 15.59 40.28
C LEU A 148 -4.15 14.64 41.08
N PRO A 149 -4.73 15.07 42.21
CA PRO A 149 -5.72 14.29 42.95
C PRO A 149 -6.98 14.07 42.10
N GLU A 150 -7.65 12.96 42.33
CA GLU A 150 -8.86 12.59 41.58
C GLU A 150 -9.96 13.65 41.69
N GLU A 151 -10.06 14.33 42.83
CA GLU A 151 -11.00 15.44 43.03
C GLU A 151 -10.84 16.58 42.03
N LYS A 152 -9.59 16.91 41.67
CA LYS A 152 -9.31 17.94 40.66
C LYS A 152 -9.49 17.42 39.24
N LYS A 153 -9.38 16.11 39.02
CA LYS A 153 -9.63 15.45 37.72
C LYS A 153 -11.12 15.28 37.43
N ARG A 154 -11.90 15.00 38.48
CA ARG A 154 -13.32 14.72 38.44
C ARG A 154 -14.14 15.77 37.68
N PRO A 155 -14.02 17.10 37.91
CA PRO A 155 -14.77 18.08 37.12
C PRO A 155 -14.42 18.02 35.62
N TYR A 156 -13.15 17.78 35.26
CA TYR A 156 -12.76 17.65 33.85
C TYR A 156 -13.33 16.37 33.21
N ASN A 157 -13.42 15.28 33.95
CA ASN A 157 -14.01 14.01 33.49
C ASN A 157 -15.54 14.11 33.36
N GLU A 158 -16.22 14.71 34.35
CA GLU A 158 -17.68 14.92 34.30
C GLU A 158 -18.09 15.82 33.12
N LEU A 159 -17.30 16.86 32.84
CA LEU A 159 -17.48 17.70 31.65
C LEU A 159 -17.32 16.90 30.36
N TYR A 160 -16.29 16.04 30.28
CA TYR A 160 -16.09 15.15 29.14
C TYR A 160 -17.26 14.17 28.97
N GLU A 161 -17.76 13.56 30.03
CA GLU A 161 -18.89 12.62 29.97
C GLU A 161 -20.17 13.29 29.47
N LYS A 162 -20.48 14.48 29.97
CA LYS A 162 -21.64 15.28 29.51
C LYS A 162 -21.54 15.61 28.02
N GLU A 163 -20.37 16.03 27.55
CA GLU A 163 -20.15 16.31 26.12
C GLU A 163 -20.11 15.03 25.28
N LYS A 164 -19.61 13.92 25.82
CA LYS A 164 -19.59 12.60 25.17
C LYS A 164 -20.99 12.09 24.90
N VAL A 165 -21.93 12.21 25.84
CA VAL A 165 -23.32 11.82 25.61
C VAL A 165 -23.95 12.63 24.46
N LYS A 166 -23.68 13.94 24.38
CA LYS A 166 -24.13 14.78 23.26
C LYS A 166 -23.48 14.36 21.94
N TYR A 167 -22.18 14.05 21.97
CA TYR A 167 -21.43 13.55 20.82
C TYR A 167 -21.97 12.21 20.31
N ASP A 168 -22.24 11.27 21.21
CA ASP A 168 -22.72 9.93 20.89
C ASP A 168 -24.09 9.99 20.19
N LYS A 169 -24.99 10.90 20.64
CA LYS A 169 -26.24 11.18 19.95
C LYS A 169 -26.03 11.82 18.57
N ALA A 170 -25.16 12.83 18.49
CA ALA A 170 -24.88 13.54 17.23
C ALA A 170 -24.21 12.63 16.17
N ILE A 171 -23.29 11.75 16.59
CA ILE A 171 -22.61 10.82 15.68
C ILE A 171 -23.55 9.70 15.23
N ALA A 172 -24.47 9.24 16.09
CA ALA A 172 -25.50 8.27 15.72
C ALA A 172 -26.40 8.85 14.62
N LEU A 173 -26.95 10.05 14.83
CA LEU A 173 -27.77 10.74 13.82
C LEU A 173 -27.00 10.99 12.51
N TYR A 174 -25.72 11.37 12.62
CA TYR A 174 -24.88 11.58 11.43
C TYR A 174 -24.62 10.29 10.66
N LYS A 175 -24.39 9.15 11.34
CA LYS A 175 -24.27 7.83 10.70
C LYS A 175 -25.57 7.40 10.05
N GLU A 176 -26.69 7.58 10.74
CA GLU A 176 -28.03 7.23 10.26
C GLU A 176 -28.47 8.08 9.06
N SER A 177 -28.08 9.36 9.03
CA SER A 177 -28.41 10.28 7.92
C SER A 177 -27.78 9.92 6.56
N GLY A 178 -26.94 8.88 6.48
CA GLY A 178 -26.26 8.47 5.24
C GLY A 178 -25.19 9.46 4.74
N LYS A 179 -25.03 10.61 5.40
CA LYS A 179 -24.06 11.65 5.06
C LYS A 179 -22.63 11.14 5.07
N GLN A 180 -22.31 10.23 5.99
CA GLN A 180 -21.01 9.57 6.02
C GLN A 180 -20.76 8.72 4.76
N ALA A 181 -21.76 7.95 4.30
CA ALA A 181 -21.62 7.13 3.11
C ALA A 181 -21.52 7.98 1.83
N ALA A 182 -22.29 9.07 1.75
CA ALA A 182 -22.20 10.05 0.67
C ALA A 182 -20.82 10.73 0.64
N TRP A 183 -20.29 11.11 1.80
CA TRP A 183 -18.94 11.65 1.93
C TRP A 183 -17.89 10.64 1.51
N GLU A 184 -17.90 9.42 2.05
CA GLU A 184 -16.95 8.35 1.73
C GLU A 184 -16.96 7.98 0.24
N THR A 185 -18.13 8.09 -0.43
CA THR A 185 -18.27 7.91 -1.88
C THR A 185 -17.69 9.09 -2.66
N ARG A 186 -18.02 10.34 -2.27
CA ARG A 186 -17.46 11.56 -2.89
C ARG A 186 -15.93 11.59 -2.82
N VAL A 187 -15.36 11.22 -1.67
CA VAL A 187 -13.91 11.20 -1.52
C VAL A 187 -13.27 9.93 -2.09
N GLY A 188 -14.04 8.94 -2.53
CA GLY A 188 -13.53 7.69 -3.13
C GLY A 188 -12.95 6.68 -2.15
N ILE A 189 -13.17 6.87 -0.83
CA ILE A 189 -12.70 5.97 0.22
C ILE A 189 -13.32 4.58 0.06
N THR A 190 -14.59 4.49 -0.35
CA THR A 190 -15.28 3.21 -0.59
C THR A 190 -14.58 2.37 -1.66
N ALA A 191 -14.19 2.98 -2.77
CA ALA A 191 -13.47 2.31 -3.84
C ALA A 191 -12.07 1.85 -3.41
N VAL A 192 -11.37 2.66 -2.59
CA VAL A 192 -10.06 2.26 -2.02
C VAL A 192 -10.21 1.08 -1.07
N LYS A 193 -11.17 1.15 -0.13
CA LYS A 193 -11.45 0.05 0.81
C LYS A 193 -11.85 -1.23 0.07
N ALA A 194 -12.68 -1.14 -0.98
CA ALA A 194 -13.07 -2.27 -1.81
C ALA A 194 -11.87 -2.90 -2.53
N LYS A 195 -11.00 -2.08 -3.15
CA LYS A 195 -9.77 -2.57 -3.80
C LYS A 195 -8.79 -3.17 -2.81
N GLU A 196 -8.71 -2.63 -1.60
CA GLU A 196 -7.87 -3.17 -0.54
C GLU A 196 -8.40 -4.51 -0.01
N ALA A 197 -9.71 -4.63 0.16
CA ALA A 197 -10.38 -5.87 0.53
C ALA A 197 -10.22 -6.95 -0.57
N GLU A 198 -10.39 -6.57 -1.84
CA GLU A 198 -10.17 -7.46 -2.98
C GLU A 198 -8.70 -7.93 -3.03
N LYS A 199 -7.75 -7.02 -2.85
CA LYS A 199 -6.32 -7.35 -2.82
C LYS A 199 -5.98 -8.28 -1.65
N LEU A 200 -6.54 -8.02 -0.47
CA LEU A 200 -6.36 -8.89 0.69
C LEU A 200 -6.98 -10.28 0.46
N ALA A 201 -8.14 -10.35 -0.19
CA ALA A 201 -8.78 -11.61 -0.57
C ALA A 201 -7.92 -12.38 -1.60
N GLN A 202 -7.40 -11.70 -2.63
CA GLN A 202 -6.49 -12.29 -3.60
C GLN A 202 -5.18 -12.78 -2.93
N GLU A 203 -4.65 -12.03 -1.96
CA GLU A 203 -3.46 -12.43 -1.21
C GLU A 203 -3.74 -13.67 -0.34
N LYS A 204 -4.88 -13.70 0.36
CA LYS A 204 -5.31 -14.87 1.12
C LYS A 204 -5.54 -16.09 0.23
N ALA A 205 -6.18 -15.92 -0.92
CA ALA A 205 -6.41 -16.98 -1.89
C ALA A 205 -5.09 -17.56 -2.43
N LYS A 206 -4.15 -16.70 -2.84
CA LYS A 206 -2.81 -17.12 -3.28
C LYS A 206 -2.04 -17.85 -2.19
N LYS A 207 -2.13 -17.38 -0.94
CA LYS A 207 -1.50 -18.04 0.20
C LYS A 207 -2.13 -19.40 0.50
N ALA A 208 -3.45 -19.52 0.43
CA ALA A 208 -4.16 -20.77 0.60
C ALA A 208 -3.82 -21.78 -0.52
N GLU A 209 -3.76 -21.32 -1.77
CA GLU A 209 -3.36 -22.14 -2.91
C GLU A 209 -1.91 -22.64 -2.78
N ALA A 210 -0.97 -21.76 -2.39
CA ALA A 210 0.41 -22.13 -2.12
C ALA A 210 0.51 -23.15 -0.98
N GLN A 211 -0.27 -22.97 0.10
CA GLN A 211 -0.30 -23.90 1.23
C GLN A 211 -0.91 -25.26 0.83
N ALA A 212 -1.96 -25.27 0.01
CA ALA A 212 -2.56 -26.50 -0.52
C ALA A 212 -1.58 -27.26 -1.43
N LYS A 213 -0.88 -26.55 -2.33
CA LYS A 213 0.17 -27.13 -3.18
C LYS A 213 1.31 -27.72 -2.34
N ALA A 214 1.77 -27.01 -1.31
CA ALA A 214 2.79 -27.52 -0.40
C ALA A 214 2.33 -28.79 0.33
N LYS A 215 1.10 -28.82 0.85
CA LYS A 215 0.51 -30.01 1.49
C LYS A 215 0.40 -31.18 0.51
N ALA A 216 -0.04 -30.95 -0.72
CA ALA A 216 -0.15 -31.99 -1.75
C ALA A 216 1.22 -32.59 -2.12
N VAL A 217 2.28 -31.77 -2.18
CA VAL A 217 3.65 -32.26 -2.41
C VAL A 217 4.12 -33.16 -1.27
N VAL A 218 3.81 -32.80 -0.02
CA VAL A 218 4.15 -33.61 1.16
C VAL A 218 3.40 -34.95 1.12
N GLU A 219 2.10 -34.95 0.83
CA GLU A 219 1.32 -36.18 0.74
C GLU A 219 1.75 -37.07 -0.43
N ARG A 220 2.08 -36.49 -1.59
CA ARG A 220 2.66 -37.26 -2.72
C ARG A 220 3.98 -37.92 -2.34
N LYS A 221 4.85 -37.22 -1.60
CA LYS A 221 6.10 -37.83 -1.09
C LYS A 221 5.82 -38.98 -0.13
N LYS A 222 4.84 -38.86 0.77
CA LYS A 222 4.44 -39.94 1.68
C LYS A 222 3.89 -41.15 0.93
N MET A 223 2.98 -40.95 -0.04
CA MET A 223 2.45 -42.05 -0.85
C MET A 223 3.54 -42.76 -1.65
N MET A 224 4.47 -42.02 -2.25
CA MET A 224 5.61 -42.60 -2.99
C MET A 224 6.50 -43.43 -2.06
N ALA A 225 6.80 -42.95 -0.85
CA ALA A 225 7.57 -43.69 0.14
C ALA A 225 6.84 -44.98 0.59
N ALA A 226 5.52 -44.91 0.81
CA ALA A 226 4.70 -46.07 1.16
C ALA A 226 4.67 -47.11 0.03
N LYS A 227 4.51 -46.67 -1.22
CA LYS A 227 4.52 -47.56 -2.40
C LYS A 227 5.88 -48.23 -2.58
N LYS A 228 6.98 -47.51 -2.37
CA LYS A 228 8.33 -48.09 -2.38
C LYS A 228 8.48 -49.17 -1.30
N LYS A 229 8.08 -48.88 -0.05
CA LYS A 229 8.12 -49.85 1.05
C LYS A 229 7.28 -51.11 0.76
N ALA A 230 6.10 -50.94 0.18
CA ALA A 230 5.25 -52.07 -0.22
C ALA A 230 5.89 -52.93 -1.32
N ALA A 231 6.50 -52.29 -2.33
CA ALA A 231 7.22 -53.00 -3.39
C ALA A 231 8.43 -53.77 -2.85
N ASP A 232 9.20 -53.17 -1.93
CA ASP A 232 10.35 -53.82 -1.29
C ASP A 232 9.90 -55.04 -0.45
N MET A 233 8.79 -54.93 0.29
CA MET A 233 8.21 -56.06 1.04
C MET A 233 7.72 -57.18 0.11
N ALA A 234 7.02 -56.84 -0.98
CA ALA A 234 6.55 -57.82 -1.95
C ALA A 234 7.71 -58.56 -2.64
N LYS A 235 8.79 -57.83 -2.98
CA LYS A 235 10.02 -58.43 -3.51
C LYS A 235 10.63 -59.42 -2.52
N LYS A 236 10.80 -59.00 -1.25
CA LYS A 236 11.33 -59.88 -0.19
C LYS A 236 10.48 -61.14 0.01
N ALA A 237 9.15 -61.02 -0.05
CA ALA A 237 8.25 -62.16 0.07
C ALA A 237 8.39 -63.13 -1.12
N ARG A 238 8.52 -62.61 -2.34
CA ARG A 238 8.75 -63.41 -3.55
C ARG A 238 10.09 -64.14 -3.50
N ASP A 239 11.15 -63.44 -3.11
CA ASP A 239 12.49 -64.02 -2.98
C ASP A 239 12.52 -65.13 -1.90
N ALA A 240 11.83 -64.92 -0.77
CA ALA A 240 11.69 -65.94 0.27
C ALA A 240 10.87 -67.16 -0.19
N ALA A 241 9.79 -66.95 -0.95
CA ALA A 241 8.99 -68.04 -1.52
C ALA A 241 9.80 -68.86 -2.53
N LYS A 242 10.60 -68.19 -3.38
CA LYS A 242 11.50 -68.86 -4.33
C LYS A 242 12.56 -69.70 -3.61
N ALA A 243 13.22 -69.15 -2.59
CA ALA A 243 14.21 -69.88 -1.80
C ALA A 243 13.61 -71.13 -1.13
N LYS A 244 12.36 -71.05 -0.62
CA LYS A 244 11.66 -72.21 -0.06
C LYS A 244 11.34 -73.27 -1.12
N ALA A 245 10.90 -72.86 -2.30
CA ALA A 245 10.62 -73.78 -3.41
C ALA A 245 11.90 -74.48 -3.91
N ASP A 246 12.99 -73.74 -4.06
CA ASP A 246 14.30 -74.27 -4.45
C ASP A 246 14.84 -75.26 -3.40
N ALA A 247 14.69 -74.96 -2.11
CA ALA A 247 15.07 -75.88 -1.02
C ALA A 247 14.19 -77.14 -0.97
N ALA A 248 12.90 -77.04 -1.25
CA ALA A 248 12.00 -78.20 -1.32
C ALA A 248 12.35 -79.11 -2.50
N LYS A 249 12.67 -78.51 -3.66
CA LYS A 249 13.12 -79.25 -4.85
C LYS A 249 14.44 -79.98 -4.60
N ALA A 250 15.43 -79.32 -4.01
CA ALA A 250 16.71 -79.94 -3.66
C ALA A 250 16.55 -81.12 -2.68
N LYS A 251 15.61 -81.03 -1.73
CA LYS A 251 15.29 -82.15 -0.82
C LYS A 251 14.63 -83.32 -1.54
N ALA A 252 13.71 -83.05 -2.47
CA ALA A 252 13.05 -84.08 -3.26
C ALA A 252 14.03 -84.80 -4.20
N ASP A 253 14.94 -84.06 -4.85
CA ASP A 253 15.98 -84.62 -5.71
C ASP A 253 16.98 -85.47 -4.90
N ALA A 254 17.35 -85.03 -3.69
CA ALA A 254 18.21 -85.81 -2.79
C ALA A 254 17.55 -87.09 -2.25
N ALA A 255 16.22 -87.09 -2.08
CA ALA A 255 15.47 -88.29 -1.68
C ALA A 255 15.38 -89.32 -2.82
N LYS A 256 15.25 -88.86 -4.07
CA LYS A 256 15.27 -89.75 -5.26
C LYS A 256 16.64 -90.36 -5.55
N ALA A 257 17.74 -89.69 -5.20
CA ALA A 257 19.09 -90.21 -5.41
C ALA A 257 19.50 -91.30 -4.38
N LYS A 258 18.66 -91.56 -3.35
CA LYS A 258 18.90 -92.56 -2.31
C LYS A 258 17.97 -93.78 -2.39
N ALA A 259 17.08 -93.83 -3.38
CA ALA A 259 16.19 -94.94 -3.68
C ALA A 259 16.67 -95.65 -4.96
#